data_AF-A0A850R0Z9-F1
#
_entry.id   AF-A0A850R0Z9-F1
#
_cell.length_a   1.000
_cell.length_b   1.000
_cell.length_c   1.000
_cell.angle_alpha   90.00
_cell.angle_beta   90.00
_cell.angle_gamma   90.00
#
_symmetry.space_group_name_H-M   'P 1'
#
loop_
_entity.id
_entity.type
_entity.pdbx_description
1 polymer ?
#
loop_
_entity_poly.entity_id
_entity_poly.type
_entity_poly.pdbx_seq_one_letter_code
_entity_poly.pdbx_strand_id
1 'polypeptide(L)' 'MIYKVLYQKTMIQNPRRETTETLYTEAESAIEVRATLAAKTEFNIESVEELTGNYLEYEQKSPDFQITNLAEF' A
#
# COMPACT_ATOMS: atom_id res chain seq x y z
N MET A 1 6.88 9.50 5.69
CA MET A 1 5.69 9.00 6.40
C MET A 1 5.44 7.58 5.95
N ILE A 2 4.88 6.73 6.83
CA ILE A 2 4.56 5.34 6.47
C ILE A 2 3.10 5.29 6.00
N TYR A 3 2.87 4.63 4.87
CA TYR A 3 1.56 4.45 4.29
C TYR A 3 1.20 2.97 4.21
N LYS A 4 -0.06 2.67 4.52
CA LYS A 4 -0.71 1.40 4.24
C LYS A 4 -1.52 1.55 2.96
N VAL A 5 -1.19 0.71 1.98
CA VAL A 5 -1.83 0.70 0.67
C VAL A 5 -2.64 -0.57 0.54
N LEU A 6 -3.94 -0.42 0.31
CA LEU A 6 -4.82 -1.53 -0.07
C LEU A 6 -4.95 -1.53 -1.59
N TYR A 7 -4.65 -2.65 -2.22
CA TYR A 7 -4.66 -2.75 -3.68
C TYR A 7 -5.10 -4.13 -4.16
N GLN A 8 -5.53 -4.20 -5.42
CA GLN A 8 -5.66 -5.46 -6.14
C GLN A 8 -4.56 -5.55 -7.20
N LYS A 9 -4.08 -6.77 -7.48
CA LYS A 9 -2.97 -7.01 -8.42
C LYS A 9 -3.18 -6.51 -9.85
N THR A 10 -4.43 -6.38 -10.30
CA THR A 10 -4.75 -5.95 -11.66
C THR A 10 -6.04 -5.15 -11.72
N MET A 11 -6.13 -4.23 -12.68
CA MET A 11 -7.33 -3.44 -12.98
C MET A 11 -8.30 -4.17 -13.94
N ILE A 12 -7.90 -5.30 -14.53
CA ILE A 12 -8.68 -5.99 -15.59
C ILE A 12 -9.83 -6.81 -15.00
N GLN A 13 -9.66 -7.33 -13.78
CA GLN A 13 -10.66 -8.18 -13.14
C GLN A 13 -11.63 -7.37 -12.27
N ASN A 14 -12.86 -7.86 -12.12
CA ASN A 14 -13.80 -7.28 -11.18
C ASN A 14 -13.24 -7.33 -9.76
N PRO A 15 -13.29 -6.23 -9.01
CA PRO A 15 -12.71 -6.18 -7.67
C PRO A 15 -13.42 -7.15 -6.74
N ARG A 16 -12.64 -8.02 -6.09
CA ARG A 16 -13.12 -8.97 -5.06
C ARG A 16 -12.48 -8.65 -3.73
N ARG A 17 -13.28 -8.63 -2.66
CA ARG A 17 -12.78 -8.24 -1.32
C ARG A 17 -11.72 -9.21 -0.79
N GLU A 18 -11.81 -10.47 -1.18
CA GLU A 18 -10.93 -11.55 -0.76
C GLU A 18 -9.54 -11.47 -1.41
N THR A 19 -9.38 -10.69 -2.47
CA THR A 19 -8.12 -10.54 -3.22
C THR A 19 -7.44 -9.20 -2.97
N THR A 20 -7.98 -8.37 -2.07
CA THR A 20 -7.32 -7.13 -1.66
C THR A 20 -6.07 -7.48 -0.87
N GLU A 21 -4.92 -7.02 -1.35
CA GLU A 21 -3.63 -7.15 -0.71
C GLU A 21 -3.24 -5.85 0.00
N THR A 22 -2.33 -5.97 0.96
CA THR A 22 -1.83 -4.84 1.74
C THR A 22 -0.34 -4.70 1.50
N LEU A 23 0.10 -3.46 1.25
CA LEU A 23 1.49 -3.07 1.13
C LEU A 23 1.78 -1.93 2.10
N TYR A 24 2.93 -1.97 2.76
CA TYR A 24 3.42 -0.85 3.56
C TYR A 24 4.59 -0.19 2.85
N THR A 25 4.60 1.14 2.77
CA THR A 25 5.68 1.88 2.10
C THR A 25 5.98 3.18 2.82
N GLU A 26 7.22 3.64 2.71
CA GLU A 26 7.61 5.00 3.11
C GLU A 26 7.54 5.95 1.91
N ALA A 27 6.98 7.14 2.11
CA ALA A 27 6.93 8.21 1.10
C ALA A 27 6.75 9.59 1.76
N GLU A 28 6.91 10.67 0.99
CA GLU A 28 6.67 12.04 1.46
C GLU A 28 5.19 12.43 1.40
N SER A 29 4.37 11.76 0.57
CA SER A 29 2.92 12.02 0.52
C SER A 29 2.12 10.85 -0.05
N ALA A 30 0.82 10.79 0.27
CA ALA A 30 -0.09 9.83 -0.34
C ALA A 30 -0.21 9.98 -1.87
N ILE A 31 0.00 11.19 -2.40
CA ILE A 31 -0.01 11.47 -3.84
C ILE A 31 1.19 10.79 -4.51
N GLU A 32 2.37 10.92 -3.91
CA GLU A 32 3.59 10.28 -4.39
C GLU A 32 3.46 8.75 -4.42
N VAL A 33 2.89 8.15 -3.37
CA VAL A 33 2.62 6.71 -3.32
C VAL A 33 1.73 6.29 -4.50
N ARG A 34 0.62 6.98 -4.72
CA ARG A 34 -0.31 6.67 -5.82
C ARG A 34 0.35 6.83 -7.18
N ALA A 35 1.09 7.93 -7.40
CA ALA A 35 1.77 8.20 -8.66
C ALA A 35 2.85 7.15 -8.96
N THR A 36 3.63 6.77 -7.95
CA THR A 36 4.71 5.78 -8.08
C THR A 36 4.16 4.40 -8.41
N LEU A 37 3.13 3.96 -7.69
CA LEU A 37 2.49 2.67 -7.94
C LEU A 37 1.81 2.64 -9.32
N ALA A 38 1.08 3.69 -9.69
CA ALA A 38 0.45 3.76 -11.02
C ALA A 38 1.46 3.78 -12.17
N ALA A 39 2.67 4.31 -11.95
CA ALA A 39 3.72 4.35 -12.96
C ALA A 39 4.50 3.02 -13.09
N LYS A 40 4.61 2.24 -12.00
CA LYS A 40 5.47 1.05 -11.93
C LYS A 40 4.70 -0.27 -11.93
N THR A 41 3.42 -0.27 -11.59
CA THR A 41 2.62 -1.49 -11.46
C THR A 41 1.25 -1.35 -12.12
N GLU A 42 0.61 -2.49 -12.36
CA GLU A 42 -0.79 -2.55 -12.82
C GLU A 42 -1.79 -2.62 -11.65
N PHE A 43 -1.35 -2.23 -10.46
CA PHE A 43 -2.15 -2.37 -9.25
C PHE A 43 -3.36 -1.45 -9.27
N ASN A 44 -4.51 -2.01 -8.97
CA ASN A 44 -5.72 -1.24 -8.71
C ASN A 44 -5.72 -0.76 -7.26
N ILE A 45 -5.33 0.49 -7.04
CA ILE A 45 -5.21 1.08 -5.70
C ILE A 45 -6.61 1.40 -5.14
N GLU A 46 -7.00 0.70 -4.07
CA GLU A 46 -8.29 0.90 -3.39
C GLU A 46 -8.18 2.02 -2.35
N SER A 47 -7.18 1.96 -1.47
CA SER A 47 -6.98 2.94 -0.39
C SER A 47 -5.51 3.21 -0.13
N VAL A 48 -5.19 4.43 0.31
CA VAL A 48 -3.86 4.83 0.78
C VAL A 48 -4.06 5.59 2.08
N GLU A 49 -3.61 4.98 3.17
CA GLU A 49 -3.81 5.48 4.54
C GLU A 49 -2.46 5.79 5.16
N GLU A 50 -2.34 6.96 5.79
CA GLU A 50 -1.13 7.30 6.56
C GLU A 50 -1.18 6.62 7.93
N LEU A 51 -0.11 5.92 8.28
CA LEU A 51 0.05 5.26 9.57
C LEU A 51 0.80 6.17 10.54
N THR A 52 0.15 6.56 11.64
CA THR A 52 0.73 7.42 12.67
C THR A 52 0.38 6.96 14.09
N GLY A 53 1.25 7.29 15.05
CA GLY A 53 1.07 7.03 16.48
C GLY A 53 0.72 5.57 16.79
N ASN A 54 -0.30 5.37 17.63
CA ASN A 54 -0.75 4.06 18.10
C ASN A 54 -1.16 3.10 16.96
N TYR A 55 -1.61 3.62 15.81
CA TYR A 55 -2.00 2.80 14.67
C TYR A 55 -0.77 2.14 14.03
N LEU A 56 0.30 2.91 13.83
CA LEU A 56 1.57 2.39 13.34
C LEU A 56 2.17 1.35 14.31
N GLU A 57 2.18 1.66 15.60
CA GLU A 57 2.70 0.72 16.62
C GLU A 57 1.92 -0.58 16.69
N TYR A 58 0.61 -0.55 16.40
CA TYR A 58 -0.21 -1.75 16.32
C TYR A 58 0.13 -2.58 15.08
N GLU A 59 0.20 -1.94 13.91
CA GLU A 59 0.52 -2.62 12.64
C GLU A 59 1.92 -3.25 12.68
N GLN A 60 2.91 -2.57 13.27
CA GLN A 60 4.28 -3.09 13.44
C GLN A 60 4.38 -4.36 14.30
N LYS A 61 3.36 -4.67 15.11
CA LYS A 61 3.33 -5.92 15.90
C LYS A 61 2.86 -7.11 15.05
N SER A 62 2.31 -6.87 13.87
CA SER A 62 1.92 -7.93 12.94
C SER A 62 3.17 -8.60 12.34
N PRO A 63 3.22 -9.94 12.27
CA PRO A 63 4.33 -10.64 11.61
C PRO A 63 4.42 -10.33 10.10
N ASP A 64 3.31 -9.90 9.50
CA ASP A 64 3.21 -9.59 8.07
C ASP A 64 3.60 -8.13 7.75
N PHE A 65 3.95 -7.33 8.76
CA PHE A 65 4.37 -5.95 8.55
C PHE A 65 5.76 -5.91 7.94
N GLN A 66 5.84 -5.59 6.65
CA GLN A 66 7.09 -5.41 5.93
C GLN A 66 7.02 -4.16 5.06
N ILE A 67 7.97 -3.24 5.26
CA ILE A 67 8.10 -2.06 4.42
C ILE A 67 8.67 -2.49 3.08
N THR A 68 7.93 -2.20 2.02
CA THR A 68 8.33 -2.46 0.64
C THR A 68 8.88 -1.21 0.02
N ASN A 69 10.00 -1.34 -0.67
CA ASN A 69 10.60 -0.21 -1.38
C ASN A 69 9.96 -0.06 -2.76
N LEU A 70 9.27 1.06 -3.01
CA LEU A 70 8.62 1.30 -4.30
C LEU A 70 9.61 1.38 -5.47
N ALA A 71 10.89 1.64 -5.21
CA ALA A 71 11.92 1.66 -6.24
C ALA A 71 12.15 0.28 -6.88
N GLU A 72 11.82 -0.81 -6.19
CA GLU A 72 12.08 -2.19 -6.61
C GLU A 72 10.99 -2.80 -7.51
N PHE A 73 9.88 -2.09 -7.73
CA PHE A 73 8.86 -2.42 -8.74
C PHE A 73 9.21 -1.93 -10.14
#